data_AF-A0A7X4LIU6-F1
#
_entry.id   AF-A0A7X4LIU6-F1
#
_cell.length_a   1.000
_cell.length_b   1.000
_cell.length_c   1.000
_cell.angle_alpha   90.00
_cell.angle_beta   90.00
_cell.angle_gamma   90.00
#
_symmetry.space_group_name_H-M   'P 1'
#
loop_
_entity.id
_entity.type
_entity.pdbx_description
1 polymer ?
#
loop_
_entity_poly.entity_id
_entity_poly.type
_entity_poly.pdbx_seq_one_letter_code
_entity_poly.pdbx_strand_id
1 'polypeptide(L)'
;MQLSLAGLWQLSPLTDLSIPQDDITFPAPLSKVLPDSITEQEIAAQEWHLMHDVEMDEEMMRAQAIDLVLEGIDFHAEVRVNGIAVFDCDGTQAIYRKDVKPYLDKGGNRIEILFLEEEESLLFEEDITDFARSEPIKHYDTRIGIWRAPYLQFITNTRLDNVTTEQVWHYSGGCELLVHVYFTNLHPELVSASVKFDGMTYQVPLDVRSHEACVLFQVEAPKAFNPQDPQQEDMYQVEVDLDGQSDSQWIGLHHSLSQALF
;
A
#
# COMPACT_ATOMS: atom_id res chain seq x y z
N MET A 1 11.23 -10.43 1.09
CA MET A 1 12.19 -9.60 1.87
C MET A 1 11.82 -8.14 1.65
N GLN A 2 11.99 -7.27 2.65
CA GLN A 2 11.76 -5.83 2.51
C GLN A 2 13.05 -5.04 2.73
N LEU A 3 13.31 -4.06 1.87
CA LEU A 3 14.33 -3.03 2.07
C LEU A 3 13.63 -1.71 2.35
N SER A 4 13.74 -1.23 3.58
CA SER A 4 13.17 0.06 3.97
C SER A 4 13.96 1.22 3.33
N LEU A 5 13.22 2.20 2.80
CA LEU A 5 13.74 3.46 2.30
C LEU A 5 13.51 4.59 3.32
N ALA A 6 13.49 4.26 4.62
CA ALA A 6 13.36 5.24 5.72
C ALA A 6 14.64 6.07 5.98
N GLY A 7 15.66 5.92 5.14
CA GLY A 7 16.92 6.68 5.22
C GLY A 7 16.73 8.15 4.87
N LEU A 8 17.85 8.85 4.64
CA LEU A 8 17.84 10.25 4.24
C LEU A 8 17.38 10.41 2.79
N TRP A 9 16.43 11.30 2.58
CA TRP A 9 15.99 11.79 1.27
C TRP A 9 16.39 13.24 1.13
N GLN A 10 17.05 13.59 0.03
CA GLN A 10 17.37 14.99 -0.26
C GLN A 10 16.10 15.68 -0.76
N LEU A 11 15.62 16.69 -0.03
CA LEU A 11 14.51 17.54 -0.42
C LEU A 11 15.02 18.79 -1.14
N SER A 12 14.51 19.04 -2.34
CA SER A 12 14.86 20.21 -3.15
C SER A 12 13.61 20.90 -3.70
N PRO A 13 13.52 22.24 -3.65
CA PRO A 13 12.47 22.96 -4.35
C PRO A 13 12.69 22.90 -5.87
N LEU A 14 11.62 22.87 -6.66
CA LEU A 14 11.65 22.91 -8.12
C LEU A 14 11.23 24.28 -8.70
N THR A 15 10.30 24.99 -8.05
CA THR A 15 9.82 26.32 -8.46
C THR A 15 10.64 27.48 -7.83
N ASP A 16 10.52 27.75 -6.52
CA ASP A 16 11.37 28.72 -5.80
C ASP A 16 12.68 28.09 -5.31
N LEU A 17 13.70 28.17 -6.16
CA LEU A 17 15.05 27.65 -5.88
C LEU A 17 15.82 28.43 -4.79
N SER A 18 15.25 29.51 -4.23
CA SER A 18 15.87 30.23 -3.11
C SER A 18 15.63 29.54 -1.77
N ILE A 19 14.64 28.64 -1.69
CA ILE A 19 14.38 27.84 -0.49
C ILE A 19 15.55 26.86 -0.29
N PRO A 20 16.13 26.77 0.92
CA PRO A 20 17.22 25.85 1.19
C PRO A 20 16.83 24.38 0.97
N GLN A 21 17.77 23.60 0.46
CA GLN A 21 17.68 22.13 0.44
C GLN A 21 18.04 21.58 1.81
N ASP A 22 17.42 20.47 2.19
CA ASP A 22 17.74 19.74 3.42
C ASP A 22 17.44 18.24 3.26
N ASP A 23 17.92 17.43 4.19
CA ASP A 23 17.65 15.99 4.21
C ASP A 23 16.49 15.67 5.15
N ILE A 24 15.54 14.87 4.66
CA ILE A 24 14.37 14.41 5.41
C ILE A 24 14.34 12.89 5.55
N THR A 25 13.77 12.39 6.64
CA THR A 25 13.47 10.97 6.82
C THR A 25 11.96 10.80 7.01
N PHE A 26 11.40 9.73 6.46
CA PHE A 26 9.99 9.43 6.59
C PHE A 26 9.72 8.38 7.69
N PRO A 27 8.59 8.49 8.42
CA PRO A 27 7.45 9.36 8.15
C PRO A 27 7.61 10.81 8.66
N ALA A 28 7.21 11.79 7.84
CA ALA A 28 7.27 13.23 8.16
C ALA A 28 6.53 14.10 7.12
N PRO A 29 6.01 15.29 7.53
CA PRO A 29 5.71 16.38 6.60
C PRO A 29 7.00 17.01 6.06
N LEU A 30 6.96 17.58 4.86
CA LEU A 30 8.08 18.34 4.30
C LEU A 30 8.45 19.53 5.18
N SER A 31 7.47 20.19 5.79
CA SER A 31 7.68 21.34 6.69
C SER A 31 8.59 21.07 7.88
N LYS A 32 8.85 19.79 8.22
CA LYS A 32 9.75 19.39 9.30
C LYS A 32 11.20 19.88 9.11
N VAL A 33 11.66 20.01 7.87
CA VAL A 33 13.05 20.38 7.54
C VAL A 33 13.16 21.71 6.80
N LEU A 34 12.02 22.37 6.56
CA LEU A 34 11.98 23.66 5.87
C LEU A 34 12.03 24.82 6.87
N PRO A 35 12.43 26.03 6.45
CA PRO A 35 12.50 27.18 7.34
C PRO A 35 11.13 27.53 7.94
N ASP A 36 11.06 27.79 9.25
CA ASP A 36 9.81 28.17 9.96
C ASP A 36 9.09 29.41 9.38
N SER A 37 9.76 30.18 8.52
CA SER A 37 9.18 31.33 7.82
C SER A 37 8.22 30.98 6.69
N ILE A 38 8.28 29.76 6.14
CA ILE A 38 7.39 29.31 5.08
C ILE A 38 6.14 28.65 5.68
N THR A 39 4.98 29.04 5.19
CA THR A 39 3.70 28.47 5.63
C THR A 39 3.39 27.17 4.88
N GLU A 40 2.53 26.32 5.45
CA GLU A 40 2.07 25.09 4.77
C GLU A 40 1.37 25.38 3.43
N GLN A 41 0.72 26.54 3.30
CA GLN A 41 0.10 26.97 2.04
C GLN A 41 1.15 27.31 0.98
N GLU A 42 2.25 27.98 1.37
CA GLU A 42 3.37 28.27 0.46
C GLU A 42 4.12 26.99 0.09
N ILE A 43 4.27 26.04 1.02
CA ILE A 43 4.81 24.70 0.75
C ILE A 43 3.93 23.96 -0.25
N ALA A 44 2.61 24.04 -0.10
CA ALA A 44 1.65 23.38 -1.00
C ALA A 44 1.60 23.99 -2.40
N ALA A 45 1.89 25.28 -2.54
CA ALA A 45 1.96 25.98 -3.82
C ALA A 45 3.33 25.82 -4.54
N GLN A 46 4.26 25.11 -3.90
CA GLN A 46 5.63 24.90 -4.37
C GLN A 46 5.79 23.45 -4.84
N GLU A 47 6.51 23.24 -5.94
CA GLU A 47 6.87 21.90 -6.38
C GLU A 47 8.15 21.42 -5.69
N TRP A 48 8.19 20.13 -5.36
CA TRP A 48 9.27 19.53 -4.58
C TRP A 48 9.82 18.28 -5.26
N HIS A 49 11.12 18.09 -5.11
CA HIS A 49 11.82 16.90 -5.55
C HIS A 49 12.50 16.23 -4.36
N LEU A 50 12.11 15.00 -4.08
CA LEU A 50 12.76 14.10 -3.13
C LEU A 50 13.63 13.10 -3.89
N MET A 51 14.89 12.94 -3.48
CA MET A 51 15.81 11.95 -4.06
C MET A 51 16.37 11.03 -2.98
N HIS A 52 16.42 9.73 -3.26
CA HIS A 52 17.06 8.74 -2.41
C HIS A 52 17.86 7.75 -3.22
N ASP A 53 19.13 7.59 -2.86
CA ASP A 53 20.03 6.62 -3.50
C ASP A 53 19.99 5.28 -2.75
N VAL A 54 19.87 4.18 -3.48
CA VAL A 54 19.81 2.82 -2.96
C VAL A 54 20.79 1.91 -3.71
N GLU A 55 21.50 1.05 -2.97
CA GLU A 55 22.44 0.10 -3.56
C GLU A 55 21.77 -1.28 -3.69
N MET A 56 21.78 -1.84 -4.90
CA MET A 56 21.18 -3.13 -5.22
C MET A 56 22.27 -4.17 -5.48
N ASP A 57 22.38 -5.17 -4.60
CA ASP A 57 23.36 -6.24 -4.76
C ASP A 57 22.88 -7.38 -5.68
N GLU A 58 23.77 -8.34 -5.97
CA GLU A 58 23.41 -9.51 -6.78
C GLU A 58 22.31 -10.36 -6.16
N GLU A 59 22.24 -10.42 -4.83
CA GLU A 59 21.25 -11.24 -4.14
C GLU A 59 19.85 -10.64 -4.28
N MET A 60 19.73 -9.33 -4.09
CA MET A 60 18.53 -8.54 -4.30
C MET A 60 18.02 -8.66 -5.74
N MET A 61 18.92 -8.55 -6.73
CA MET A 61 18.55 -8.63 -8.16
C MET A 61 18.12 -10.03 -8.62
N ARG A 62 18.31 -11.08 -7.79
CA ARG A 62 17.77 -12.44 -8.05
C ARG A 62 16.28 -12.57 -7.76
N ALA A 63 15.66 -11.65 -7.00
CA ALA A 63 14.21 -11.66 -6.79
C ALA A 63 13.48 -11.68 -8.13
N GLN A 64 12.37 -12.41 -8.26
CA GLN A 64 11.64 -12.50 -9.54
C GLN A 64 10.96 -11.18 -9.90
N ALA A 65 10.42 -10.51 -8.90
CA ALA A 65 9.90 -9.15 -8.99
C ALA A 65 10.38 -8.31 -7.80
N ILE A 66 10.40 -6.99 -7.99
CA ILE A 66 10.75 -6.01 -6.95
C ILE A 66 9.69 -4.93 -7.02
N ASP A 67 8.78 -4.91 -6.05
CA ASP A 67 7.76 -3.87 -5.99
C ASP A 67 8.26 -2.67 -5.19
N LEU A 68 8.14 -1.46 -5.74
CA LEU A 68 8.21 -0.24 -4.95
C LEU A 68 6.84 0.01 -4.34
N VAL A 69 6.81 0.15 -3.01
CA VAL A 69 5.58 0.35 -2.25
C VAL A 69 5.62 1.70 -1.53
N LEU A 70 4.61 2.53 -1.81
CA LEU A 70 4.36 3.80 -1.15
C LEU A 70 2.99 3.77 -0.48
N GLU A 71 2.92 4.13 0.79
CA GLU A 71 1.70 4.26 1.57
C GLU A 71 1.70 5.63 2.25
N GLY A 72 0.52 6.23 2.41
CA GLY A 72 0.37 7.47 3.17
C GLY A 72 1.17 8.62 2.60
N ILE A 73 1.04 8.85 1.31
CA ILE A 73 1.55 10.05 0.65
C ILE A 73 0.42 11.05 0.51
N ASP A 74 0.64 12.26 0.98
CA ASP A 74 -0.21 13.42 0.72
C ASP A 74 0.74 14.50 0.20
N PHE A 75 0.63 15.08 -0.99
CA PHE A 75 -0.47 15.13 -1.95
C PHE A 75 -0.08 14.38 -3.25
N HIS A 76 -0.63 14.82 -4.39
CA HIS A 76 -0.28 14.33 -5.72
C HIS A 76 1.25 14.26 -5.91
N ALA A 77 1.75 13.12 -6.37
CA ALA A 77 3.17 12.95 -6.64
C ALA A 77 3.47 11.97 -7.77
N GLU A 78 4.45 12.30 -8.61
CA GLU A 78 5.00 11.39 -9.61
C GLU A 78 6.20 10.65 -9.01
N VAL A 79 6.24 9.32 -9.16
CA VAL A 79 7.36 8.49 -8.68
C VAL A 79 8.23 8.06 -9.85
N ARG A 80 9.54 8.22 -9.72
CA ARG A 80 10.53 7.78 -10.72
C ARG A 80 11.57 6.84 -10.12
N VAL A 81 12.10 5.97 -10.98
CA VAL A 81 13.26 5.13 -10.71
C VAL A 81 14.28 5.37 -11.81
N ASN A 82 15.49 5.78 -11.44
CA ASN A 82 16.57 6.12 -12.36
C ASN A 82 16.14 7.12 -13.46
N GLY A 83 15.36 8.14 -13.07
CA GLY A 83 14.82 9.16 -13.98
C GLY A 83 13.63 8.73 -14.85
N ILE A 84 13.14 7.48 -14.73
CA ILE A 84 11.99 6.97 -15.47
C ILE A 84 10.74 7.02 -14.58
N ALA A 85 9.69 7.72 -15.01
CA ALA A 85 8.40 7.72 -14.32
C ALA A 85 7.76 6.33 -14.34
N VAL A 86 7.37 5.84 -13.15
CA VAL A 86 6.86 4.47 -12.95
C VAL A 86 5.38 4.44 -12.58
N PHE A 87 4.90 5.39 -11.78
CA PHE A 87 3.49 5.59 -11.43
C PHE A 87 3.27 6.93 -10.72
N ASP A 88 2.01 7.36 -10.65
CA ASP A 88 1.57 8.55 -9.94
C ASP A 88 0.80 8.17 -8.66
N CYS A 89 0.93 9.01 -7.65
CA CYS A 89 0.17 8.96 -6.42
C CYS A 89 -0.90 10.05 -6.49
N ASP A 90 -2.12 9.68 -6.90
CA ASP A 90 -3.25 10.58 -7.22
C ASP A 90 -4.36 10.61 -6.15
N GLY A 91 -4.11 10.01 -4.98
CA GLY A 91 -5.12 9.80 -3.93
C GLY A 91 -6.15 8.70 -4.19
N THR A 92 -6.14 8.01 -5.34
CA THR A 92 -7.14 6.95 -5.63
C THR A 92 -6.89 5.64 -4.88
N GLN A 93 -5.69 5.45 -4.30
CA GLN A 93 -5.29 4.24 -3.60
C GLN A 93 -4.65 4.57 -2.25
N ALA A 94 -4.95 3.77 -1.22
CA ALA A 94 -4.29 3.93 0.08
C ALA A 94 -2.82 3.48 0.06
N ILE A 95 -2.50 2.51 -0.81
CA ILE A 95 -1.17 1.93 -0.99
C ILE A 95 -0.91 1.82 -2.50
N TYR A 96 0.13 2.49 -2.98
CA TYR A 96 0.62 2.39 -4.34
C TYR A 96 1.70 1.33 -4.42
N ARG A 97 1.58 0.45 -5.42
CA ARG A 97 2.52 -0.65 -5.64
C ARG A 97 2.79 -0.82 -7.13
N LYS A 98 4.08 -0.88 -7.50
CA LYS A 98 4.49 -1.13 -8.88
C LYS A 98 5.73 -2.02 -8.92
N ASP A 99 5.73 -3.00 -9.82
CA ASP A 99 6.95 -3.75 -10.14
C ASP A 99 7.96 -2.82 -10.82
N VAL A 100 9.04 -2.51 -10.09
CA VAL A 100 10.11 -1.63 -10.55
C VAL A 100 11.38 -2.37 -10.94
N LYS A 101 11.42 -3.70 -10.81
CA LYS A 101 12.60 -4.50 -11.20
C LYS A 101 13.13 -4.18 -12.60
N PRO A 102 12.29 -3.95 -13.65
CA PRO A 102 12.78 -3.61 -14.98
C PRO A 102 13.53 -2.26 -15.09
N TYR A 103 13.39 -1.38 -14.10
CA TYR A 103 14.01 -0.05 -14.09
C TYR A 103 15.22 0.04 -13.15
N LEU A 104 15.53 -1.04 -12.43
CA LEU A 104 16.63 -1.13 -11.49
C LEU A 104 17.87 -1.74 -12.15
N ASP A 105 19.02 -1.13 -11.88
CA ASP A 105 20.34 -1.64 -12.22
C ASP A 105 20.96 -2.37 -11.01
N LYS A 106 21.94 -3.23 -11.28
CA LYS A 106 22.83 -3.73 -10.22
C LYS A 106 23.76 -2.58 -9.79
N GLY A 107 23.86 -2.33 -8.49
CA GLY A 107 24.66 -1.25 -7.89
C GLY A 107 23.78 -0.06 -7.49
N GLY A 108 24.30 1.16 -7.63
CA GLY A 108 23.59 2.38 -7.25
C GLY A 108 22.39 2.67 -8.15
N ASN A 109 21.25 2.93 -7.53
CA ASN A 109 20.00 3.34 -8.15
C ASN A 109 19.46 4.57 -7.43
N ARG A 110 18.66 5.37 -8.13
CA ARG A 110 17.99 6.54 -7.57
C ARG A 110 16.48 6.38 -7.63
N ILE A 111 15.83 6.60 -6.49
CA ILE A 111 14.38 6.70 -6.38
C ILE A 111 14.04 8.16 -6.16
N GLU A 112 13.07 8.66 -6.93
CA GLU A 112 12.68 10.06 -6.94
C GLU A 112 11.17 10.15 -6.71
N ILE A 113 10.75 11.13 -5.90
CA ILE A 113 9.34 11.46 -5.70
C ILE A 113 9.20 12.95 -5.94
N LEU A 114 8.36 13.31 -6.92
CA LEU A 114 8.13 14.70 -7.31
C LEU A 114 6.72 15.09 -6.89
N PHE A 115 6.60 16.02 -5.95
CA PHE A 115 5.33 16.68 -5.66
C PHE A 115 5.17 17.81 -6.67
N LEU A 116 4.25 17.64 -7.61
CA LEU A 116 4.01 18.53 -8.73
C LEU A 116 2.62 19.15 -8.62
N GLU A 117 2.40 20.26 -9.32
CA GLU A 117 1.03 20.74 -9.53
C GLU A 117 0.24 19.67 -10.30
N GLU A 118 -0.92 19.29 -9.78
CA GLU A 118 -1.79 18.33 -10.45
C GLU A 118 -2.31 18.97 -11.73
N GLU A 119 -1.92 18.45 -12.90
CA GLU A 119 -2.51 18.91 -14.16
C GLU A 119 -4.01 18.61 -14.10
N GLU A 120 -4.85 19.66 -14.10
CA GLU A 120 -6.31 19.49 -14.13
C GLU A 120 -6.66 18.53 -15.26
N SER A 121 -7.19 17.36 -14.89
CA SER A 121 -7.67 16.41 -15.88
C SER A 121 -8.71 17.14 -16.74
N LEU A 122 -8.48 17.25 -18.05
CA LEU A 122 -9.41 17.82 -19.03
C LEU A 122 -10.67 16.94 -19.23
N LEU A 123 -11.13 16.29 -18.16
CA LEU A 123 -12.35 15.50 -18.14
C LEU A 123 -13.52 16.47 -18.08
N PHE A 124 -14.14 16.66 -19.24
CA PHE A 124 -15.41 17.37 -19.37
C PHE A 124 -16.45 16.71 -18.45
N GLU A 125 -17.24 17.53 -17.74
CA GLU A 125 -18.27 17.13 -16.77
C GLU A 125 -19.33 16.14 -17.33
N GLU A 126 -19.34 15.85 -18.63
CA GLU A 126 -20.34 15.01 -19.29
C GLU A 126 -20.05 13.50 -19.27
N ASP A 127 -18.84 13.05 -18.88
CA ASP A 127 -18.47 11.62 -18.88
C ASP A 127 -18.47 10.94 -17.50
N ILE A 128 -18.80 11.67 -16.42
CA ILE A 128 -18.95 11.09 -15.07
C ILE A 128 -20.32 10.39 -14.98
N THR A 129 -20.41 9.23 -15.62
CA THR A 129 -21.49 8.28 -15.35
C THR A 129 -21.20 7.56 -14.03
N ASP A 130 -22.21 7.54 -13.16
CA ASP A 130 -22.29 6.86 -11.86
C ASP A 130 -21.72 5.42 -11.86
N PHE A 131 -20.40 5.27 -11.74
CA PHE A 131 -19.76 3.98 -11.50
C PHE A 131 -19.15 3.94 -10.11
N ALA A 132 -19.88 3.27 -9.22
CA ALA A 132 -19.47 2.73 -7.93
C ALA A 132 -19.01 3.76 -6.89
N ARG A 133 -19.49 3.60 -5.66
CA ARG A 133 -18.92 4.26 -4.48
C ARG A 133 -17.45 3.85 -4.38
N SER A 134 -16.54 4.69 -4.87
CA SER A 134 -15.13 4.62 -4.49
C SER A 134 -15.06 4.91 -2.98
N GLU A 135 -14.23 4.15 -2.28
CA GLU A 135 -13.98 4.39 -0.86
C GLU A 135 -13.48 5.83 -0.65
N PRO A 136 -13.79 6.47 0.48
CA PRO A 136 -13.28 7.80 0.76
C PRO A 136 -11.75 7.80 0.73
N ILE A 137 -11.18 8.68 -0.11
CA ILE A 137 -9.74 8.91 -0.23
C ILE A 137 -9.16 9.14 1.17
N LYS A 138 -8.25 8.25 1.59
CA LYS A 138 -7.63 8.31 2.91
C LYS A 138 -6.50 9.34 2.91
N HIS A 139 -6.85 10.59 3.19
CA HIS A 139 -5.89 11.61 3.55
C HIS A 139 -5.37 11.37 4.97
N TYR A 140 -4.06 11.32 5.14
CA TYR A 140 -3.43 11.09 6.44
C TYR A 140 -3.21 12.40 7.19
N ASP A 141 -2.88 13.47 6.47
CA ASP A 141 -2.66 14.81 7.01
C ASP A 141 -3.05 15.88 5.97
N THR A 142 -3.19 17.13 6.41
CA THR A 142 -3.44 18.28 5.54
C THR A 142 -2.17 18.86 4.91
N ARG A 143 -0.99 18.43 5.38
CA ARG A 143 0.33 18.92 4.93
C ARG A 143 0.95 17.99 3.89
N ILE A 144 1.80 18.53 3.02
CA ILE A 144 2.60 17.69 2.13
C ILE A 144 3.57 16.84 2.96
N GLY A 145 3.57 15.53 2.75
CA GLY A 145 4.41 14.59 3.46
C GLY A 145 4.22 13.14 3.03
N ILE A 146 5.07 12.30 3.61
CA ILE A 146 4.94 10.84 3.53
C ILE A 146 4.86 10.31 4.96
N TRP A 147 3.80 9.60 5.27
CA TRP A 147 3.37 9.19 6.61
C TRP A 147 3.68 7.73 6.92
N ARG A 148 4.19 7.00 5.93
CA ARG A 148 4.70 5.64 6.07
C ARG A 148 6.00 5.53 5.27
N ALA A 149 7.02 4.92 5.85
CA ALA A 149 8.30 4.80 5.16
C ALA A 149 8.13 3.99 3.87
N PRO A 150 8.53 4.52 2.70
CA PRO A 150 8.56 3.75 1.47
C PRO A 150 9.50 2.54 1.60
N TYR A 151 9.26 1.49 0.81
CA TYR A 151 10.12 0.32 0.82
C TYR A 151 10.10 -0.43 -0.52
N LEU A 152 11.15 -1.21 -0.76
CA LEU A 152 11.20 -2.20 -1.84
C LEU A 152 10.82 -3.57 -1.28
N GLN A 153 9.81 -4.21 -1.89
CA GLN A 153 9.40 -5.58 -1.61
C GLN A 153 10.00 -6.52 -2.66
N PHE A 154 10.90 -7.39 -2.21
CA PHE A 154 11.49 -8.44 -3.04
C PHE A 154 10.63 -9.69 -2.98
N ILE A 155 10.17 -10.14 -4.15
CA ILE A 155 9.29 -11.30 -4.32
C ILE A 155 10.07 -12.40 -5.04
N THR A 156 10.18 -13.57 -4.41
CA THR A 156 11.03 -14.66 -4.89
C THR A 156 10.26 -15.67 -5.73
N ASN A 157 9.02 -15.98 -5.36
CA ASN A 157 8.27 -17.08 -5.95
C ASN A 157 6.84 -16.68 -6.31
N THR A 158 6.12 -16.06 -5.38
CA THR A 158 4.68 -15.80 -5.56
C THR A 158 4.32 -14.41 -5.05
N ARG A 159 3.69 -13.59 -5.90
CA ARG A 159 3.15 -12.28 -5.51
C ARG A 159 1.79 -12.46 -4.85
N LEU A 160 1.59 -11.79 -3.72
CA LEU A 160 0.28 -11.62 -3.09
C LEU A 160 -0.43 -10.47 -3.81
N ASP A 161 -1.53 -10.77 -4.50
CA ASP A 161 -2.23 -9.78 -5.31
C ASP A 161 -3.36 -9.11 -4.52
N ASN A 162 -4.17 -9.92 -3.82
CA ASN A 162 -5.28 -9.42 -3.02
C ASN A 162 -5.72 -10.42 -1.96
N VAL A 163 -6.30 -9.92 -0.87
CA VAL A 163 -6.99 -10.72 0.15
C VAL A 163 -8.42 -10.23 0.22
N THR A 164 -9.38 -11.16 0.15
CA THR A 164 -10.79 -10.81 0.33
C THR A 164 -11.45 -11.79 1.29
N THR A 165 -12.58 -11.38 1.86
CA THR A 165 -13.33 -12.21 2.80
C THR A 165 -14.80 -12.25 2.48
N GLU A 166 -15.39 -13.43 2.60
CA GLU A 166 -16.83 -13.68 2.50
C GLU A 166 -17.36 -14.24 3.84
N GLN A 167 -18.56 -13.80 4.23
CA GLN A 167 -19.23 -14.25 5.45
C GLN A 167 -20.48 -15.06 5.11
N VAL A 168 -20.59 -16.27 5.65
CA VAL A 168 -21.76 -17.14 5.50
C VAL A 168 -22.40 -17.38 6.86
N TRP A 169 -23.59 -16.80 7.07
CA TRP A 169 -24.30 -16.84 8.34
C TRP A 169 -25.25 -18.03 8.44
N HIS A 170 -25.19 -18.75 9.57
CA HIS A 170 -26.06 -19.87 9.87
C HIS A 170 -27.26 -19.42 10.72
N TYR A 171 -28.41 -20.09 10.56
CA TYR A 171 -29.61 -19.81 11.36
C TYR A 171 -29.41 -19.95 12.88
N SER A 172 -28.40 -20.72 13.31
CA SER A 172 -28.03 -20.92 14.72
C SER A 172 -27.31 -19.72 15.35
N GLY A 173 -26.94 -18.71 14.56
CA GLY A 173 -26.19 -17.52 15.01
C GLY A 173 -24.66 -17.61 14.84
N GLY A 174 -24.15 -18.75 14.37
CA GLY A 174 -22.75 -18.88 13.96
C GLY A 174 -22.48 -18.31 12.56
N CYS A 175 -21.20 -18.06 12.27
CA CYS A 175 -20.74 -17.55 10.98
C CYS A 175 -19.55 -18.36 10.47
N GLU A 176 -19.49 -18.58 9.17
CA GLU A 176 -18.33 -19.08 8.46
C GLU A 176 -17.65 -17.90 7.75
N LEU A 177 -16.35 -17.73 8.01
CA LEU A 177 -15.54 -16.73 7.34
C LEU A 177 -14.65 -17.45 6.32
N LEU A 178 -14.88 -17.16 5.04
CA LEU A 178 -14.03 -17.63 3.94
C LEU A 178 -13.03 -16.53 3.60
N VAL A 179 -11.74 -16.81 3.73
CA VAL A 179 -10.65 -15.91 3.34
C VAL A 179 -10.12 -16.38 1.98
N HIS A 180 -10.22 -15.53 0.98
CA HIS A 180 -9.67 -15.75 -0.35
C HIS A 180 -8.31 -15.04 -0.44
N VAL A 181 -7.31 -15.79 -0.88
CA VAL A 181 -5.96 -15.29 -1.13
C VAL A 181 -5.71 -15.40 -2.62
N TYR A 182 -5.67 -14.25 -3.30
CA TYR A 182 -5.34 -14.15 -4.72
C TYR A 182 -3.86 -13.92 -4.91
N PHE A 183 -3.25 -14.65 -5.84
CA PHE A 183 -1.82 -14.63 -6.03
C PHE A 183 -1.40 -14.92 -7.47
N THR A 184 -0.21 -14.43 -7.80
CA THR A 184 0.46 -14.68 -9.08
C THR A 184 1.74 -15.45 -8.85
N ASN A 185 1.84 -16.65 -9.44
CA ASN A 185 3.07 -17.45 -9.41
C ASN A 185 4.07 -16.89 -10.41
N LEU A 186 5.21 -16.39 -9.91
CA LEU A 186 6.32 -15.89 -10.71
C LEU A 186 7.37 -16.98 -10.97
N HIS A 187 7.49 -17.95 -10.06
CA HIS A 187 8.41 -19.07 -10.18
C HIS A 187 7.75 -20.36 -9.65
N PRO A 188 7.99 -21.53 -10.29
CA PRO A 188 7.28 -22.78 -9.97
C PRO A 188 7.88 -23.50 -8.75
N GLU A 189 7.88 -22.85 -7.58
CA GLU A 189 8.20 -23.47 -6.29
C GLU A 189 6.94 -23.74 -5.47
N LEU A 190 7.03 -24.71 -4.55
CA LEU A 190 5.97 -25.00 -3.59
C LEU A 190 6.02 -23.96 -2.47
N VAL A 191 5.08 -23.02 -2.50
CA VAL A 191 4.89 -21.99 -1.47
C VAL A 191 3.59 -22.28 -0.70
N SER A 192 3.53 -21.87 0.56
CA SER A 192 2.30 -21.88 1.35
C SER A 192 2.00 -20.48 1.87
N ALA A 193 0.72 -20.11 1.89
CA ALA A 193 0.25 -18.92 2.57
C ALA A 193 -0.07 -19.26 4.04
N SER A 194 0.24 -18.35 4.95
CA SER A 194 -0.14 -18.42 6.35
C SER A 194 -1.31 -17.46 6.57
N VAL A 195 -2.49 -18.00 6.86
CA VAL A 195 -3.70 -17.20 7.11
C VAL A 195 -4.07 -17.29 8.58
N LYS A 196 -4.10 -16.14 9.27
CA LYS A 196 -4.44 -16.03 10.68
C LYS A 196 -5.75 -15.30 10.88
N PHE A 197 -6.57 -15.81 11.80
CA PHE A 197 -7.83 -15.20 12.19
C PHE A 197 -8.22 -15.69 13.58
N ASP A 198 -8.60 -14.77 14.47
CA ASP A 198 -9.09 -15.06 15.84
C ASP A 198 -8.18 -16.01 16.64
N GLY A 199 -6.87 -15.79 16.56
CA GLY A 199 -5.86 -16.63 17.24
C GLY A 199 -5.61 -17.99 16.59
N MET A 200 -6.37 -18.37 15.55
CA MET A 200 -6.11 -19.55 14.72
C MET A 200 -5.17 -19.20 13.57
N THR A 201 -4.40 -20.18 13.10
CA THR A 201 -3.52 -20.02 11.94
C THR A 201 -3.57 -21.28 11.09
N TYR A 202 -3.84 -21.11 9.79
CA TYR A 202 -3.77 -22.17 8.80
C TYR A 202 -2.59 -21.95 7.85
N GLN A 203 -1.89 -23.03 7.51
CA GLN A 203 -0.88 -23.07 6.46
C GLN A 203 -1.49 -23.73 5.23
N VAL A 204 -1.57 -22.98 4.13
CA VAL A 204 -2.33 -23.37 2.94
C VAL A 204 -1.36 -23.51 1.78
N PRO A 205 -1.08 -24.73 1.31
CA PRO A 205 -0.21 -24.93 0.16
C PRO A 205 -0.88 -24.38 -1.10
N LEU A 206 -0.10 -23.66 -1.91
CA LEU A 206 -0.60 -23.07 -3.15
C LEU A 206 -0.45 -24.05 -4.32
N ASP A 207 -1.50 -24.22 -5.13
CA ASP A 207 -1.37 -24.91 -6.42
C ASP A 207 -0.70 -23.96 -7.42
N VAL A 208 0.44 -24.37 -7.95
CA VAL A 208 1.22 -23.62 -8.95
C VAL A 208 0.44 -23.31 -10.23
N ARG A 209 -0.70 -23.99 -10.46
CA ARG A 209 -1.60 -23.78 -11.61
C ARG A 209 -2.84 -22.94 -11.24
N SER A 210 -3.03 -22.62 -9.96
CA SER A 210 -4.09 -21.73 -9.48
C SER A 210 -3.59 -20.30 -9.35
N HIS A 211 -4.53 -19.38 -9.18
CA HIS A 211 -4.31 -17.97 -8.85
C HIS A 211 -5.09 -17.57 -7.58
N GLU A 212 -5.67 -18.56 -6.90
CA GLU A 212 -6.51 -18.40 -5.73
C GLU A 212 -6.35 -19.60 -4.80
N ALA A 213 -6.38 -19.33 -3.50
CA ALA A 213 -6.54 -20.31 -2.43
C ALA A 213 -7.54 -19.77 -1.41
N CYS A 214 -8.34 -20.67 -0.82
CA CYS A 214 -9.36 -20.30 0.15
C CYS A 214 -9.14 -20.99 1.49
N VAL A 215 -9.48 -20.30 2.57
CA VAL A 215 -9.40 -20.79 3.94
C VAL A 215 -10.71 -20.53 4.65
N LEU A 216 -11.31 -21.58 5.23
CA LEU A 216 -12.56 -21.46 5.96
C LEU A 216 -12.30 -21.46 7.47
N PHE A 217 -12.81 -20.44 8.15
CA PHE A 217 -12.88 -20.37 9.61
C PHE A 217 -14.32 -20.49 10.07
N GLN A 218 -14.55 -21.29 11.11
CA GLN A 218 -15.86 -21.40 11.76
C GLN A 218 -15.87 -20.57 13.04
N VAL A 219 -16.86 -19.69 13.16
CA VAL A 219 -17.07 -18.79 14.29
C VAL A 219 -18.42 -19.11 14.93
N GLU A 220 -18.39 -19.87 16.03
CA GLU A 220 -19.63 -20.34 16.67
C GLU A 220 -20.41 -19.20 17.36
N ALA A 221 -19.70 -18.25 17.96
CA ALA A 221 -20.27 -17.12 18.70
C ALA A 221 -19.57 -15.80 18.30
N PRO A 222 -19.89 -15.24 17.13
CA PRO A 222 -19.25 -14.03 16.64
C PRO A 222 -19.57 -12.82 17.54
N LYS A 223 -18.57 -11.95 17.74
CA LYS A 223 -18.78 -10.64 18.38
C LYS A 223 -19.78 -9.84 17.55
N ALA A 224 -20.69 -9.14 18.23
CA ALA A 224 -21.73 -8.37 17.58
C ALA A 224 -21.16 -7.04 17.07
N PHE A 225 -20.72 -7.00 15.81
CA PHE A 225 -20.30 -5.75 15.17
C PHE A 225 -21.53 -4.92 14.79
N ASN A 226 -21.59 -3.65 15.21
CA ASN A 226 -22.64 -2.72 14.81
C ASN A 226 -22.10 -1.74 13.74
N PRO A 227 -22.55 -1.82 12.47
CA PRO A 227 -22.09 -0.90 11.43
C PRO A 227 -22.44 0.58 11.68
N GLN A 228 -23.43 0.87 12.52
CA GLN A 228 -23.83 2.24 12.86
C GLN A 228 -23.01 2.85 14.00
N ASP A 229 -22.33 2.00 14.78
CA ASP A 229 -21.48 2.39 15.90
C ASP A 229 -20.29 1.42 15.97
N PRO A 230 -19.35 1.52 15.01
CA PRO A 230 -18.25 0.57 14.91
C PRO A 230 -17.27 0.74 16.07
N GLN A 231 -17.16 -0.29 16.89
CA GLN A 231 -16.19 -0.36 17.98
C GLN A 231 -15.03 -1.30 17.59
N GLN A 232 -13.80 -0.86 17.80
CA GLN A 232 -12.60 -1.64 17.46
C GLN A 232 -12.57 -3.00 18.18
N GLU A 233 -13.12 -3.09 19.39
CA GLU A 233 -13.17 -4.33 20.18
C GLU A 233 -14.06 -5.41 19.58
N ASP A 234 -15.06 -5.01 18.78
CA ASP A 234 -16.00 -5.89 18.08
C ASP A 234 -15.48 -6.36 16.73
N MET A 235 -14.33 -5.85 16.30
CA MET A 235 -13.68 -6.24 15.06
C MET A 235 -12.73 -7.41 15.27
N TYR A 236 -12.52 -8.15 14.19
CA TYR A 236 -11.53 -9.21 14.09
C TYR A 236 -10.43 -8.77 13.15
N GLN A 237 -9.25 -9.35 13.30
CA GLN A 237 -8.13 -9.14 12.39
C GLN A 237 -7.91 -10.40 11.56
N VAL A 238 -7.83 -10.23 10.25
CA VAL A 238 -7.30 -11.24 9.32
C VAL A 238 -5.88 -10.81 8.98
N GLU A 239 -4.95 -11.76 9.06
CA GLU A 239 -3.57 -11.56 8.60
C GLU A 239 -3.22 -12.65 7.60
N VAL A 240 -2.68 -12.28 6.44
CA VAL A 240 -2.18 -13.20 5.44
C VAL A 240 -0.71 -12.90 5.21
N ASP A 241 0.14 -13.91 5.42
CA ASP A 241 1.55 -13.87 5.07
C ASP A 241 1.81 -14.80 3.87
N LEU A 242 2.39 -14.28 2.79
CA LEU A 242 2.73 -15.03 1.58
C LEU A 242 4.08 -14.58 1.02
N ASP A 243 5.06 -15.49 1.00
CA ASP A 243 6.39 -15.26 0.40
C ASP A 243 7.09 -13.99 0.95
N GLY A 244 6.88 -13.71 2.24
CA GLY A 244 7.41 -12.52 2.92
C GLY A 244 6.71 -11.22 2.56
N GLN A 245 5.52 -11.29 1.95
CA GLN A 245 4.55 -10.20 1.86
C GLN A 245 3.49 -10.44 2.94
N SER A 246 3.00 -9.35 3.55
CA SER A 246 1.96 -9.42 4.58
C SER A 246 0.82 -8.48 4.21
N ASP A 247 -0.40 -8.97 4.36
CA ASP A 247 -1.63 -8.18 4.29
C ASP A 247 -2.40 -8.35 5.59
N SER A 248 -2.93 -7.24 6.12
CA SER A 248 -3.75 -7.30 7.32
C SER A 248 -4.92 -6.35 7.21
N GLN A 249 -6.11 -6.91 7.37
CA GLN A 249 -7.37 -6.20 7.33
C GLN A 249 -8.14 -6.47 8.61
N TRP A 250 -8.77 -5.42 9.13
CA TRP A 250 -9.77 -5.61 10.15
C TRP A 250 -11.10 -5.93 9.48
N ILE A 251 -11.93 -6.75 10.12
CA ILE A 251 -13.25 -7.10 9.61
C ILE A 251 -14.29 -7.07 10.74
N GLY A 252 -15.45 -6.49 10.45
CA GLY A 252 -16.63 -6.61 11.28
C GLY A 252 -17.51 -7.77 10.82
N LEU A 253 -17.87 -8.67 11.74
CA LEU A 253 -18.80 -9.76 11.42
C LEU A 253 -20.24 -9.29 11.61
N HIS A 254 -21.00 -9.16 10.51
CA HIS A 254 -22.41 -8.76 10.57
C HIS A 254 -23.20 -9.33 9.38
N HIS A 255 -24.46 -9.72 9.61
CA HIS A 255 -25.33 -10.37 8.62
C HIS A 255 -25.65 -9.52 7.37
N SER A 256 -25.49 -8.19 7.47
CA SER A 256 -25.73 -7.27 6.35
C SER A 256 -24.45 -6.86 5.61
N LEU A 257 -23.28 -7.35 6.03
CA LEU A 257 -21.99 -7.06 5.40
C LEU A 257 -21.58 -8.25 4.53
N SER A 258 -21.53 -8.06 3.22
CA SER A 258 -21.13 -9.10 2.27
C SER A 258 -19.64 -9.04 1.88
N GLN A 259 -18.93 -7.98 2.25
CA GLN A 259 -17.49 -7.78 2.01
C GLN A 259 -16.88 -7.04 3.21
N ALA A 260 -15.58 -7.25 3.44
CA ALA A 260 -14.81 -6.43 4.37
C ALA A 260 -14.94 -4.96 3.95
N LEU A 261 -15.61 -4.16 4.78
CA LEU A 261 -15.25 -2.75 4.88
C LEU A 261 -13.90 -2.75 5.60
N PHE A 262 -12.88 -2.05 5.10
CA PHE A 262 -11.86 -1.27 5.83
C PHE A 262 -10.60 -1.05 4.99
#